data_AF-A0A5C7LHN0-F1
#
_entry.id   AF-A0A5C7LHN0-F1
#
_cell.length_a   1.000
_cell.length_b   1.000
_cell.length_c   1.000
_cell.angle_alpha   90.00
_cell.angle_beta   90.00
_cell.angle_gamma   90.00
#
_symmetry.space_group_name_H-M   'P 1'
#
loop_
_entity.id
_entity.type
_entity.pdbx_description
1 polymer ?
#
loop_
_entity_poly.entity_id
_entity_poly.type
_entity_poly.pdbx_seq_one_letter_code
_entity_poly.pdbx_strand_id
1 'polypeptide(L)'
;MSSRRKHSDTRRASGRSKIRPVEGESWKERHDRRLRHNLRLLTQVFKWASDHSIAFQVNNDGHHWIFRSFERIAEWWPSSAKLVFDKNWEDGIHTHDFTQLKAEIEREWFGEGEAVGV
;
A
#
# COMPACT_ATOMS: atom_id res chain seq x y z
N MET A 1 6.00 33.14 -13.21
CA MET A 1 6.10 31.71 -13.58
C MET A 1 5.83 30.87 -12.33
N SER A 2 4.60 30.40 -12.16
CA SER A 2 4.19 29.72 -10.92
C SER A 2 4.67 28.26 -10.94
N SER A 3 5.52 27.92 -9.97
CA SER A 3 6.02 26.57 -9.75
C SER A 3 4.83 25.64 -9.47
N ARG A 4 4.59 24.67 -10.37
CA ARG A 4 3.69 23.53 -10.10
C ARG A 4 4.29 22.77 -8.92
N ARG A 5 3.83 23.06 -7.70
CA ARG A 5 4.02 22.16 -6.56
C ARG A 5 3.45 20.81 -7.00
N LYS A 6 4.32 19.81 -7.16
CA LYS A 6 3.89 18.41 -7.22
C LYS A 6 3.17 18.15 -5.91
N HIS A 7 1.84 18.07 -5.94
CA HIS A 7 1.07 17.46 -4.86
C HIS A 7 1.51 15.99 -4.80
N SER A 8 2.60 15.70 -4.09
CA SER A 8 2.82 14.34 -3.61
C SER A 8 1.98 14.24 -2.35
N ASP A 9 0.75 13.77 -2.48
CA ASP A 9 -0.11 13.42 -1.34
C ASP A 9 0.45 12.23 -0.53
N THR A 10 1.69 11.81 -0.82
CA THR A 10 2.47 10.85 -0.06
C THR A 10 3.54 11.60 0.72
N ARG A 11 3.48 11.55 2.06
CA ARG A 11 4.44 12.24 2.94
C ARG A 11 5.67 11.41 3.27
N ARG A 12 5.58 10.08 3.18
CA ARG A 12 6.70 9.17 3.46
C ARG A 12 6.73 7.98 2.50
N ALA A 13 7.90 7.37 2.35
CA ALA A 13 8.10 6.14 1.57
C ALA A 13 8.38 4.96 2.51
N SER A 14 7.85 3.78 2.21
CA SER A 14 8.04 2.54 2.98
C SER A 14 9.46 1.94 2.86
N GLY A 15 10.43 2.67 2.30
CA GLY A 15 11.80 2.21 2.11
C GLY A 15 12.04 1.44 0.80
N ARG A 16 13.04 0.55 0.79
CA ARG A 16 13.50 -0.17 -0.41
C ARG A 16 12.45 -1.21 -0.87
N SER A 17 12.05 -1.14 -2.13
CA SER A 17 11.14 -2.11 -2.76
C SER A 17 11.93 -3.17 -3.55
N LYS A 18 11.34 -4.37 -3.66
CA LYS A 18 11.85 -5.41 -4.56
C LYS A 18 11.53 -5.10 -6.02
N ILE A 19 10.54 -4.24 -6.29
CA ILE A 19 10.21 -3.75 -7.62
C ILE A 19 11.18 -2.63 -7.97
N ARG A 20 12.29 -2.98 -8.63
CA ARG A 20 13.28 -2.00 -9.09
C ARG A 20 12.75 -1.18 -10.28
N PRO A 21 13.16 0.09 -10.41
CA PRO A 21 12.99 0.84 -11.66
C PRO A 21 13.71 0.15 -12.82
N VAL A 22 13.11 0.19 -14.01
CA VAL A 22 13.76 -0.23 -15.25
C VAL A 22 14.18 1.03 -15.99
N GLU A 23 15.43 1.07 -16.48
CA GLU A 23 15.94 2.23 -17.21
C GLU A 23 15.18 2.42 -18.53
N GLY A 24 14.85 3.68 -18.87
CA GLY A 24 14.05 4.02 -20.05
C GLY A 24 12.54 3.78 -19.91
N GLU A 25 12.07 3.19 -18.82
CA GLU A 25 10.65 2.89 -18.60
C GLU A 25 9.80 4.16 -18.43
N SER A 26 8.75 4.28 -19.26
CA SER A 26 7.75 5.33 -19.13
C SER A 26 6.94 5.19 -17.84
N TRP A 27 6.26 6.26 -17.43
CA TRP A 27 5.40 6.22 -16.24
C TRP A 27 4.26 5.19 -16.38
N LYS A 28 3.72 5.01 -17.60
CA LYS A 28 2.64 4.04 -17.88
C LYS A 28 3.12 2.61 -17.68
N GLU A 29 4.27 2.28 -18.28
CA GLU A 29 4.88 0.95 -18.17
C GLU A 29 5.21 0.63 -16.70
N ARG A 30 5.75 1.61 -15.97
CA ARG A 30 6.02 1.45 -14.53
C ARG A 30 4.76 1.17 -13.72
N HIS A 31 3.67 1.88 -14.00
CA HIS A 31 2.39 1.69 -13.32
C HIS A 31 1.79 0.32 -13.61
N ASP A 32 1.79 -0.10 -14.88
CA ASP A 32 1.30 -1.40 -15.33
C ASP A 32 2.15 -2.54 -14.76
N ARG A 33 3.48 -2.42 -14.76
CA ARG A 33 4.38 -3.41 -14.18
C ARG A 33 4.17 -3.58 -12.68
N ARG A 34 4.02 -2.48 -11.92
CA ARG A 34 3.69 -2.54 -10.49
C ARG A 34 2.36 -3.24 -10.24
N LEU A 35 1.34 -2.90 -11.01
CA LEU A 35 0.03 -3.55 -10.91
C LEU A 35 0.15 -5.05 -11.15
N ARG A 36 0.70 -5.45 -12.31
CA ARG A 36 0.84 -6.87 -12.69
C ARG A 36 1.66 -7.66 -11.69
N HIS A 37 2.73 -7.06 -11.14
CA HIS A 37 3.53 -7.70 -10.10
C HIS A 37 2.68 -8.02 -8.87
N ASN A 38 1.92 -7.04 -8.37
CA ASN A 38 1.11 -7.22 -7.16
C ASN A 38 -0.10 -8.12 -7.40
N LEU A 39 -0.73 -8.09 -8.59
CA LEU A 39 -1.81 -9.01 -8.92
C LEU A 39 -1.41 -10.48 -8.85
N ARG A 40 -0.16 -10.81 -9.17
CA ARG A 40 0.37 -12.19 -9.03
C ARG A 40 0.48 -12.64 -7.58
N LEU A 41 0.41 -11.72 -6.62
CA LEU A 41 0.51 -12.00 -5.19
C LEU A 41 -0.88 -12.07 -4.51
N LEU A 42 -1.98 -11.93 -5.25
CA LEU A 42 -3.34 -11.89 -4.67
C LEU A 42 -3.63 -13.07 -3.74
N THR A 43 -3.29 -14.30 -4.14
CA THR A 43 -3.50 -15.48 -3.28
C THR A 43 -2.76 -15.37 -1.95
N GLN A 44 -1.54 -14.82 -1.96
CA GLN A 44 -0.75 -14.60 -0.73
C GLN A 44 -1.36 -13.49 0.13
N VAL A 45 -1.89 -12.44 -0.50
CA VAL A 45 -2.54 -11.31 0.17
C VAL A 45 -3.84 -11.77 0.83
N PHE A 46 -4.67 -12.55 0.12
CA PHE A 46 -5.88 -13.14 0.68
C PHE A 46 -5.57 -14.05 1.87
N LYS A 47 -4.56 -14.91 1.75
CA LYS A 47 -4.13 -15.76 2.86
C LYS A 47 -3.69 -14.94 4.06
N TRP A 48 -2.80 -13.96 3.87
CA TRP A 48 -2.32 -13.11 4.95
C TRP A 48 -3.45 -12.33 5.62
N ALA A 49 -4.36 -11.75 4.84
CA ALA A 49 -5.51 -11.01 5.36
C ALA A 49 -6.41 -11.94 6.20
N SER A 50 -6.70 -13.15 5.69
CA SER A 50 -7.47 -14.15 6.42
C SER A 50 -6.80 -14.58 7.73
N ASP A 51 -5.49 -14.81 7.72
CA ASP A 51 -4.73 -15.21 8.91
C ASP A 51 -4.76 -14.12 10.02
N HIS A 52 -5.00 -12.86 9.66
CA HIS A 52 -5.06 -11.71 10.58
C HIS A 52 -6.48 -11.18 10.82
N SER A 53 -7.52 -11.92 10.40
CA SER A 53 -8.92 -11.48 10.48
C SER A 53 -9.20 -10.12 9.80
N ILE A 54 -8.46 -9.82 8.73
CA ILE A 54 -8.61 -8.62 7.92
C ILE A 54 -9.55 -8.93 6.74
N ALA A 55 -10.64 -8.18 6.61
CA ALA A 55 -11.46 -8.25 5.41
C ALA A 55 -10.71 -7.56 4.25
N PHE A 56 -10.55 -8.28 3.14
CA PHE A 56 -9.83 -7.80 1.96
C PHE A 56 -10.72 -7.78 0.73
N GLN A 57 -10.74 -6.64 0.04
CA GLN A 57 -11.51 -6.41 -1.19
C GLN A 57 -10.61 -5.81 -2.28
N VAL A 58 -10.84 -6.26 -3.52
CA VAL A 58 -10.16 -5.74 -4.71
C VAL A 58 -11.20 -5.15 -5.66
N ASN A 59 -11.00 -3.90 -6.06
CA ASN A 59 -11.88 -3.13 -6.94
C ASN A 59 -11.10 -2.59 -8.15
N ASN A 60 -11.86 -2.04 -9.12
CA ASN A 60 -11.32 -1.34 -10.29
C ASN A 60 -10.27 -2.17 -11.04
N ASP A 61 -10.61 -3.41 -11.41
CA ASP A 61 -9.71 -4.34 -12.13
C ASP A 61 -8.35 -4.54 -11.44
N GLY A 62 -8.33 -4.47 -10.10
CA GLY A 62 -7.10 -4.65 -9.33
C GLY A 62 -6.36 -3.38 -8.97
N HIS A 63 -6.84 -2.21 -9.40
CA HIS A 63 -6.18 -0.94 -9.12
C HIS A 63 -6.46 -0.37 -7.74
N HIS A 64 -7.47 -0.87 -7.02
CA HIS A 64 -7.82 -0.37 -5.70
C HIS A 64 -8.08 -1.53 -4.74
N TRP A 65 -7.25 -1.62 -3.70
CA TRP A 65 -7.25 -2.68 -2.71
C TRP A 65 -7.67 -2.09 -1.37
N ILE A 66 -8.65 -2.70 -0.72
CA ILE A 66 -9.22 -2.21 0.53
C ILE A 66 -9.06 -3.29 1.59
N PHE A 67 -8.46 -2.94 2.72
CA PHE A 67 -8.30 -3.77 3.90
C PHE A 67 -9.11 -3.16 5.03
N ARG A 68 -9.84 -3.97 5.79
CA ARG A 68 -10.63 -3.53 6.94
C ARG A 68 -10.42 -4.45 8.13
N SER A 69 -10.23 -3.88 9.31
CA SER A 69 -10.17 -4.60 10.58
C SER A 69 -10.78 -3.71 11.67
N PHE A 70 -11.83 -4.18 12.34
CA PHE A 70 -12.61 -3.39 13.30
C PHE A 70 -12.97 -1.99 12.77
N GLU A 71 -12.47 -0.93 13.42
CA GLU A 71 -12.68 0.48 13.06
C GLU A 71 -11.58 1.05 12.14
N ARG A 72 -10.64 0.22 11.69
CA ARG A 72 -9.52 0.61 10.84
C ARG A 72 -9.78 0.28 9.37
N ILE A 73 -9.35 1.16 8.48
CA ILE A 73 -9.37 0.94 7.04
C ILE A 73 -8.02 1.32 6.42
N ALA A 74 -7.53 0.49 5.50
CA ALA A 74 -6.39 0.81 4.67
C ALA A 74 -6.79 0.67 3.20
N GLU A 75 -6.49 1.70 2.41
CA GLU A 75 -6.77 1.74 0.98
C GLU A 75 -5.44 1.87 0.23
N TRP A 76 -5.23 1.01 -0.76
CA TRP A 76 -3.99 0.95 -1.52
C TRP A 76 -4.23 0.91 -3.02
N TRP A 77 -3.46 1.70 -3.76
CA TRP A 77 -3.45 1.72 -5.22
C TRP A 77 -2.12 1.15 -5.73
N PRO A 78 -2.05 -0.13 -6.12
CA PRO A 78 -0.79 -0.78 -6.51
C PRO A 78 -0.10 -0.08 -7.68
N SER A 79 -0.87 0.44 -8.64
CA SER A 79 -0.32 1.08 -9.85
C SER A 79 0.40 2.40 -9.54
N SER A 80 -0.12 3.20 -8.59
CA SER A 80 0.48 4.47 -8.15
C SER A 80 1.38 4.30 -6.93
N ALA A 81 1.35 3.14 -6.27
CA ALA A 81 2.02 2.85 -5.01
C ALA A 81 1.58 3.78 -3.87
N LYS A 82 0.32 4.22 -3.83
CA LYS A 82 -0.22 5.05 -2.74
C LYS A 82 -0.96 4.17 -1.75
N LEU A 83 -0.59 4.21 -0.48
CA LEU A 83 -1.30 3.61 0.65
C LEU A 83 -1.86 4.75 1.52
N VAL A 84 -3.09 4.61 2.00
CA VAL A 84 -3.77 5.55 2.89
C VAL A 84 -4.44 4.76 4.02
N PHE A 85 -4.35 5.27 5.24
CA PHE A 85 -5.07 4.75 6.40
C PHE A 85 -6.19 5.69 6.79
N ASP A 86 -7.32 5.12 7.24
CA ASP A 86 -8.44 5.84 7.86
C ASP A 86 -8.90 7.07 7.07
N LYS A 87 -8.87 6.96 5.74
CA LYS A 87 -9.24 8.00 4.76
C LYS A 87 -8.40 9.29 4.89
N ASN A 88 -7.21 9.23 5.48
CA ASN A 88 -6.30 10.37 5.57
C ASN A 88 -5.53 10.57 4.25
N TRP A 89 -6.22 11.10 3.25
CA TRP A 89 -5.74 11.23 1.87
C TRP A 89 -4.48 12.08 1.69
N GLU A 90 -4.25 13.01 2.62
CA GLU A 90 -3.13 13.95 2.64
C GLU A 90 -1.87 13.38 3.28
N ASP A 91 -1.99 12.24 3.97
CA ASP A 91 -0.90 11.53 4.64
C ASP A 91 -0.68 10.15 4.03
N GLY A 92 -0.61 10.10 2.70
CA GLY A 92 -0.33 8.88 1.99
C GLY A 92 1.09 8.37 2.22
N ILE A 93 1.26 7.07 2.01
CA ILE A 93 2.54 6.37 2.11
C ILE A 93 2.87 5.78 0.75
N HIS A 94 4.10 6.00 0.29
CA HIS A 94 4.57 5.42 -0.96
C HIS A 94 5.04 3.97 -0.74
N THR A 95 4.21 3.03 -1.19
CA THR A 95 4.30 1.58 -0.92
C THR A 95 4.20 0.83 -2.25
N HIS A 96 5.31 0.27 -2.71
CA HIS A 96 5.44 -0.26 -4.08
C HIS A 96 4.96 -1.70 -4.26
N ASP A 97 5.08 -2.51 -3.21
CA ASP A 97 4.83 -3.94 -3.28
C ASP A 97 4.14 -4.46 -2.01
N PHE A 98 3.61 -5.68 -2.11
CA PHE A 98 2.91 -6.33 -1.02
C PHE A 98 3.77 -6.49 0.25
N THR A 99 5.10 -6.67 0.13
CA THR A 99 5.95 -6.80 1.33
C THR A 99 5.96 -5.50 2.12
N GLN A 100 6.06 -4.37 1.44
CA GLN A 100 5.96 -3.06 2.07
C GLN A 100 4.56 -2.82 2.62
N LEU A 101 3.51 -3.11 1.84
CA LEU A 101 2.12 -2.93 2.26
C LEU A 101 1.81 -3.67 3.55
N LYS A 102 2.17 -4.94 3.60
CA LYS A 102 2.04 -5.79 4.77
C LYS A 102 2.72 -5.16 5.99
N ALA A 103 3.99 -4.77 5.86
CA ALA A 103 4.75 -4.19 6.97
C ALA A 103 4.17 -2.85 7.45
N GLU A 104 3.61 -2.04 6.55
CA GLU A 104 2.92 -0.80 6.89
C GLU A 104 1.63 -1.06 7.67
N ILE A 105 0.79 -1.98 7.19
CA ILE A 105 -0.46 -2.35 7.88
C ILE A 105 -0.15 -2.98 9.24
N GLU A 106 0.83 -3.88 9.30
CA GLU A 106 1.22 -4.54 10.56
C GLU A 106 1.74 -3.52 11.57
N ARG A 107 2.55 -2.55 11.14
CA ARG A 107 3.02 -1.49 12.03
C ARG A 107 1.89 -0.56 12.48
N GLU A 108 0.98 -0.19 11.59
CA GLU A 108 -0.10 0.74 11.90
C GLU A 108 -1.19 0.13 12.79
N TRP A 109 -1.50 -1.17 12.58
CA TRP A 109 -2.62 -1.83 13.25
C TRP A 109 -2.21 -2.71 14.42
N PHE A 110 -0.97 -3.22 14.42
CA PHE A 110 -0.48 -4.14 15.45
C PHE A 110 0.82 -3.64 16.12
N GLY A 111 1.39 -2.52 15.66
CA GLY A 111 2.55 -1.90 16.28
C GLY A 111 2.16 -1.19 17.59
N GLU A 112 2.90 -1.52 18.65
CA GLU A 112 2.72 -1.09 20.05
C GLU A 112 1.51 -1.70 20.77
N GLY A 113 1.70 -2.95 21.22
CA GLY A 113 1.14 -3.35 22.50
C GLY A 113 1.85 -2.57 23.61
N GLU A 114 1.05 -1.90 24.46
CA GLU A 114 1.49 -1.54 25.79
C GLU A 114 2.27 -2.69 26.41
N ALA A 115 3.42 -2.37 26.99
CA ALA A 115 3.98 -3.14 28.09
C ALA A 115 2.95 -3.12 29.24
N VAL A 116 1.95 -4.02 29.17
CA VAL A 116 1.18 -4.39 30.35
C VAL A 116 2.10 -5.26 31.18
N GLY A 117 2.54 -4.68 32.30
CA GLY A 117 3.47 -5.29 33.22
C GLY A 117 3.04 -6.68 33.68
N VAL A 118 4.06 -7.49 33.91
CA VAL A 118 4.06 -8.56 34.93
C VAL A 118 5.38 -8.48 35.66
#